data_AF-A0A7J6U8T3-F1
#
_entry.id   AF-A0A7J6U8T3-F1
#
_cell.length_a   1.000
_cell.length_b   1.000
_cell.length_c   1.000
_cell.angle_alpha   90.00
_cell.angle_beta   90.00
_cell.angle_gamma   90.00
#
_symmetry.space_group_name_H-M   'P 1'
#
loop_
_entity.id
_entity.type
_entity.pdbx_description
1 polymer ?
#
loop_
_entity_poly.entity_id
_entity_poly.type
_entity_poly.pdbx_seq_one_letter_code
_entity_poly.pdbx_strand_id
1 'polypeptide(L)'
;MEILLTLLGILRLAGSTKLKNVAQIAPFEFQAAGRTAFYDPKLAQSLYACKRDYSLPCPEFHTLDGTGACIPQVSGGPCGRYSVNLSLLSRNSKERWAELCRVNWPCEDCSTNFTEPVIGSFSPLA
;
A
#
# COMPACT_ATOMS: atom_id res chain seq x y z
N MET A 1 -15.95 46.92 -35.39
CA MET A 1 -14.66 46.52 -36.01
C MET A 1 -13.57 47.27 -35.27
N GLU A 2 -12.41 46.65 -35.02
CA GLU A 2 -11.29 47.14 -34.19
C GLU A 2 -11.17 46.62 -32.74
N ILE A 3 -11.49 45.34 -32.44
CA ILE A 3 -10.84 44.62 -31.30
C ILE A 3 -10.63 43.10 -31.61
N LEU A 4 -10.57 42.68 -32.88
CA LEU A 4 -10.38 41.25 -33.26
C LEU A 4 -8.90 40.88 -33.57
N LEU A 5 -7.92 41.70 -33.18
CA LEU A 5 -6.51 41.51 -33.57
C LEU A 5 -5.50 41.59 -32.41
N THR A 6 -5.89 41.28 -31.17
CA THR A 6 -4.94 40.89 -30.11
C THR A 6 -4.75 39.37 -30.10
N LEU A 7 -4.04 38.89 -31.14
CA LEU A 7 -2.84 38.05 -30.95
C LEU A 7 -3.06 36.85 -30.01
N LEU A 8 -3.46 35.67 -30.47
CA LEU A 8 -2.60 34.75 -31.25
C LEU A 8 -1.10 34.83 -30.89
N GLY A 9 -0.76 34.98 -29.60
CA GLY A 9 0.59 35.35 -29.20
C GLY A 9 1.15 34.69 -27.93
N ILE A 10 0.50 33.68 -27.33
CA ILE A 10 1.14 32.93 -26.22
C ILE A 10 0.91 31.42 -26.33
N LEU A 11 1.22 30.89 -27.52
CA LEU A 11 1.74 29.53 -27.64
C LEU A 11 3.12 29.49 -26.97
N ARG A 12 3.19 29.10 -25.70
CA ARG A 12 4.37 28.41 -25.13
C ARG A 12 3.93 27.33 -24.15
N LEU A 13 3.69 26.15 -24.73
CA LEU A 13 3.98 24.88 -24.09
C LEU A 13 5.48 24.88 -23.74
N ALA A 14 5.82 25.15 -22.48
CA ALA A 14 7.13 24.81 -21.92
C ALA A 14 7.03 24.86 -20.40
N GLY A 15 6.66 23.73 -19.82
CA GLY A 15 6.60 23.57 -18.37
C GLY A 15 6.53 22.12 -17.97
N SER A 16 7.25 21.23 -18.66
CA SER A 16 7.58 19.92 -18.08
C SER A 16 8.33 20.23 -16.78
N THR A 17 7.66 20.10 -15.64
CA THR A 17 8.33 20.03 -14.35
C THR A 17 9.15 18.75 -14.38
N LYS A 18 10.41 18.86 -14.84
CA LYS A 18 11.42 17.83 -14.65
C LYS A 18 11.40 17.51 -13.16
N LEU A 19 10.91 16.32 -12.82
CA LEU A 19 11.12 15.72 -11.52
C LEU A 19 12.63 15.67 -11.31
N LYS A 20 13.13 16.59 -10.50
CA LYS A 20 14.54 16.63 -10.10
C LYS A 20 14.76 15.47 -9.13
N ASN A 21 15.55 14.50 -9.56
CA ASN A 21 16.32 13.55 -8.76
C ASN A 21 15.65 12.96 -7.51
N VAL A 22 14.98 11.82 -7.67
CA VAL A 22 14.85 10.80 -6.61
C VAL A 22 16.16 9.99 -6.55
N ALA A 23 17.29 10.68 -6.34
CA ALA A 23 18.62 10.05 -6.31
C ALA A 23 19.50 10.61 -5.17
N GLN A 24 18.97 11.49 -4.33
CA GLN A 24 19.73 12.12 -3.23
C GLN A 24 19.06 11.96 -1.86
N ILE A 25 18.24 10.93 -1.65
CA ILE A 25 18.03 10.45 -0.28
C ILE A 25 19.26 9.62 0.05
N ALA A 26 20.32 10.29 0.52
CA ALA A 26 21.41 9.60 1.20
C ALA A 26 20.81 8.80 2.36
N PRO A 27 21.24 7.56 2.62
CA PRO A 27 20.78 6.84 3.79
C PRO A 27 21.10 7.69 5.02
N PHE A 28 20.07 7.93 5.84
CA PHE A 28 20.21 8.55 7.15
C PHE A 28 21.10 7.65 8.01
N GLU A 29 22.36 8.02 8.18
CA GLU A 29 23.30 7.34 9.09
C GLU A 29 22.84 7.60 10.53
N PHE A 30 22.00 6.71 11.05
CA PHE A 30 21.75 6.63 12.48
C PHE A 30 22.92 5.85 13.10
N GLN A 31 23.84 6.53 13.79
CA GLN A 31 24.94 5.88 14.49
C GLN A 31 24.40 5.10 15.70
N ALA A 32 23.97 3.86 15.47
CA ALA A 32 23.68 2.90 16.51
C ALA A 32 24.98 2.21 16.92
N ALA A 33 25.45 2.47 18.14
CA ALA A 33 26.58 1.78 18.73
C ALA A 33 26.34 0.25 18.72
N GLY A 34 27.18 -0.48 17.98
CA GLY A 34 27.55 -1.85 18.31
C GLY A 34 26.44 -2.89 18.35
N ARG A 35 25.66 -3.03 17.27
CA ARG A 35 25.08 -4.30 16.77
C ARG A 35 24.50 -3.99 15.39
N THR A 36 25.18 -4.40 14.32
CA THR A 36 24.60 -4.35 12.97
C THR A 36 23.54 -5.44 12.88
N ALA A 37 22.35 -5.18 13.41
CA ALA A 37 21.17 -5.88 12.93
C ALA A 37 21.00 -5.41 11.48
N PHE A 38 21.39 -6.25 10.53
CA PHE A 38 21.00 -6.09 9.14
C PHE A 38 19.48 -6.11 9.12
N TYR A 39 18.86 -4.93 9.05
CA TYR A 39 17.45 -4.80 8.77
C TYR A 39 17.27 -5.26 7.32
N ASP A 40 17.02 -6.55 7.12
CA ASP A 40 16.54 -7.04 5.84
C ASP A 40 15.12 -6.48 5.66
N PRO A 41 14.89 -5.54 4.73
CA PRO A 41 13.56 -4.98 4.50
C PRO A 41 12.54 -6.06 4.14
N LYS A 42 13.01 -7.16 3.55
CA LYS A 42 12.23 -8.33 3.19
C LYS A 42 11.76 -9.10 4.43
N LEU A 43 12.57 -9.13 5.49
CA LEU A 43 12.24 -9.79 6.75
C LEU A 43 11.27 -8.94 7.60
N ALA A 44 11.46 -7.63 7.63
CA ALA A 44 10.53 -6.74 8.33
C ALA A 44 9.15 -6.68 7.67
N GLN A 45 9.09 -6.81 6.35
CA GLN A 45 7.82 -7.03 5.64
C GLN A 45 7.24 -8.41 5.94
N SER A 46 8.06 -9.44 6.14
CA SER A 46 7.60 -10.80 6.43
C SER A 46 6.98 -11.01 7.82
N LEU A 47 7.33 -10.20 8.84
CA LEU A 47 6.78 -10.37 10.21
C LEU A 47 5.37 -9.79 10.37
N TYR A 48 4.94 -8.92 9.45
CA TYR A 48 3.60 -8.31 9.43
C TYR A 48 2.81 -8.59 8.14
N ALA A 49 3.42 -9.24 7.13
CA ALA A 49 2.72 -9.67 5.93
C ALA A 49 2.09 -11.04 6.14
N CYS A 50 0.77 -11.05 6.27
CA CYS A 50 -0.05 -12.24 6.28
C CYS A 50 -0.79 -12.42 4.95
N LYS A 51 -1.32 -13.62 4.70
CA LYS A 51 -2.31 -13.83 3.66
C LYS A 51 -3.60 -13.10 4.04
N ARG A 52 -4.10 -12.24 3.15
CA ARG A 52 -5.27 -11.41 3.39
C ARG A 52 -6.56 -12.18 3.12
N ASP A 53 -7.51 -12.09 4.05
CA ASP A 53 -8.83 -12.67 3.93
C ASP A 53 -9.76 -11.77 3.12
N TYR A 54 -9.73 -11.94 1.80
CA TYR A 54 -10.63 -11.22 0.89
C TYR A 54 -12.05 -11.80 0.86
N SER A 55 -12.37 -12.84 1.64
CA SER A 55 -13.75 -13.32 1.80
C SER A 55 -14.60 -12.32 2.59
N LEU A 56 -13.97 -11.54 3.46
CA LEU A 56 -14.64 -10.51 4.24
C LEU A 56 -15.12 -9.35 3.34
N PRO A 57 -16.29 -8.76 3.64
CA PRO A 57 -16.88 -7.73 2.80
C PRO A 57 -16.08 -6.43 2.81
N CYS A 58 -15.54 -6.06 3.99
CA CYS A 58 -14.85 -4.80 4.20
C CYS A 58 -13.40 -4.99 4.68
N PRO A 59 -12.51 -4.04 4.36
CA PRO A 59 -11.17 -3.99 4.94
C PRO A 59 -11.22 -3.62 6.42
N GLU A 60 -10.06 -3.72 7.09
CA GLU A 60 -9.85 -3.22 8.44
C GLU A 60 -10.26 -1.74 8.55
N PHE A 61 -10.72 -1.37 9.74
CA PHE A 61 -11.20 -0.02 10.07
C PHE A 61 -12.34 0.47 9.16
N HIS A 62 -13.10 -0.44 8.54
CA HIS A 62 -14.35 -0.15 7.85
C HIS A 62 -15.49 -0.97 8.47
N THR A 63 -16.67 -0.36 8.54
CA THR A 63 -17.89 -1.01 9.02
C THR A 63 -18.84 -1.22 7.87
N LEU A 64 -19.43 -2.42 7.78
CA LEU A 64 -20.48 -2.70 6.82
C LEU A 64 -21.77 -2.00 7.25
N ASP A 65 -22.35 -1.20 6.37
CA ASP A 65 -23.64 -0.59 6.60
C ASP A 65 -24.81 -1.52 6.19
N GLY A 66 -26.04 -1.09 6.47
CA GLY A 66 -27.25 -1.85 6.12
C GLY A 66 -27.50 -1.98 4.61
N THR A 67 -26.75 -1.28 3.77
CA THR A 67 -26.84 -1.36 2.30
C THR A 67 -25.75 -2.25 1.69
N GLY A 68 -24.83 -2.76 2.51
CA GLY A 68 -23.69 -3.58 2.07
C GLY A 68 -22.47 -2.75 1.64
N ALA A 69 -22.45 -1.46 1.94
CA ALA A 69 -21.33 -0.58 1.68
C ALA A 69 -20.39 -0.48 2.90
N CYS A 70 -19.09 -0.36 2.62
CA CYS A 70 -18.06 -0.24 3.63
C CYS A 70 -17.85 1.24 3.98
N ILE A 71 -18.17 1.62 5.22
CA ILE A 71 -17.99 2.97 5.74
C ILE A 71 -16.67 3.04 6.52
N PRO A 72 -15.76 3.97 6.19
CA PRO A 72 -14.53 4.15 6.95
C PRO A 72 -14.84 4.61 8.38
N GLN A 73 -14.29 3.91 9.37
CA GLN A 73 -14.41 4.28 10.80
C GLN A 73 -13.55 5.51 11.12
N VAL A 74 -12.46 5.69 10.39
CA VAL A 74 -11.56 6.85 10.48
C VAL A 74 -11.36 7.44 9.10
N SER A 75 -11.42 8.76 9.00
CA SER A 75 -11.19 9.51 7.76
C SER A 75 -9.69 9.60 7.45
N GLY A 76 -9.07 8.46 7.14
CA GLY A 76 -7.65 8.33 6.83
C GLY A 76 -7.40 7.89 5.39
N GLY A 77 -6.28 8.34 4.81
CA GLY A 77 -5.80 7.90 3.50
C GLY A 77 -6.62 8.39 2.29
N PRO A 78 -6.26 7.96 1.08
CA PRO A 78 -6.86 8.43 -0.17
C PRO A 78 -8.37 8.18 -0.31
N CYS A 79 -8.90 7.16 0.39
CA CYS A 79 -10.28 6.71 0.23
C CYS A 79 -11.16 6.89 1.48
N GLY A 80 -10.63 7.44 2.58
CA GLY A 80 -11.34 7.52 3.88
C GLY A 80 -12.57 8.43 3.93
N ARG A 81 -13.06 8.93 2.79
CA ARG A 81 -14.27 9.76 2.68
C ARG A 81 -15.41 9.10 1.91
N TYR A 82 -15.18 7.93 1.33
CA TYR A 82 -16.13 7.27 0.44
C TYR A 82 -16.71 6.02 1.08
N SER A 83 -18.03 5.87 1.03
CA SER A 83 -18.71 4.60 1.28
C SER A 83 -18.83 3.85 -0.04
N VAL A 84 -18.40 2.60 -0.07
CA VAL A 84 -18.34 1.79 -1.31
C VAL A 84 -18.68 0.34 -1.04
N ASN A 85 -19.47 -0.28 -1.92
CA ASN A 85 -19.75 -1.71 -1.85
C ASN A 85 -18.57 -2.50 -2.46
N LEU A 86 -17.73 -3.06 -1.59
CA LEU A 86 -16.57 -3.86 -1.97
C LEU A 86 -16.88 -5.36 -1.99
N SER A 87 -18.04 -5.77 -1.48
CA SER A 87 -18.46 -7.17 -1.32
C SER A 87 -18.55 -7.91 -2.66
N LEU A 88 -18.94 -7.20 -3.73
CA LEU A 88 -19.09 -7.75 -5.07
C LEU A 88 -17.78 -7.79 -5.88
N LEU A 89 -16.69 -7.23 -5.33
CA LEU A 89 -15.40 -7.19 -6.02
C LEU A 89 -14.70 -8.54 -5.96
N SER A 90 -14.04 -8.90 -7.07
CA SER A 90 -13.12 -10.04 -7.11
C SER A 90 -11.97 -9.86 -6.12
N ARG A 91 -11.31 -10.96 -5.73
CA ARG A 91 -10.11 -10.95 -4.88
C ARG A 91 -9.06 -9.94 -5.40
N ASN A 92 -8.73 -10.00 -6.68
CA ASN A 92 -7.73 -9.12 -7.31
C ASN A 92 -8.17 -7.65 -7.31
N SER A 93 -9.47 -7.40 -7.45
CA SER A 93 -10.03 -6.04 -7.36
C SER A 93 -9.96 -5.49 -5.94
N LYS A 94 -10.23 -6.32 -4.93
CA LYS A 94 -10.07 -5.94 -3.51
C LYS A 94 -8.60 -5.68 -3.16
N GLU A 95 -7.67 -6.48 -3.69
CA GLU A 95 -6.23 -6.29 -3.53
C GLU A 95 -5.76 -4.96 -4.14
N ARG A 96 -6.16 -4.66 -5.38
CA ARG A 96 -5.87 -3.37 -6.00
C ARG A 96 -6.49 -2.19 -5.24
N TRP A 97 -7.70 -2.37 -4.70
CA TRP A 97 -8.34 -1.35 -3.86
C TRP A 97 -7.53 -1.10 -2.59
N ALA A 98 -7.07 -2.15 -1.93
CA ALA A 98 -6.23 -2.06 -0.73
C ALA A 98 -4.96 -1.24 -0.99
N GLU A 99 -4.27 -1.50 -2.12
CA GLU A 99 -3.09 -0.75 -2.53
C GLU A 99 -3.38 0.74 -2.77
N LEU A 100 -4.42 1.04 -3.56
CA LEU A 100 -4.79 2.42 -3.92
C LEU A 100 -5.22 3.22 -2.70
N CYS A 101 -6.00 2.60 -1.82
CA CYS A 101 -6.59 3.25 -0.65
C CYS A 101 -5.69 3.18 0.58
N ARG A 102 -4.56 2.45 0.51
CA ARG A 102 -3.65 2.19 1.64
C ARG A 102 -4.37 1.61 2.85
N VAL A 103 -5.27 0.67 2.58
CA VAL A 103 -6.03 -0.09 3.58
C VAL A 103 -5.67 -1.56 3.46
N ASN A 104 -6.05 -2.35 4.44
CA ASN A 104 -5.70 -3.74 4.53
C ASN A 104 -6.96 -4.56 4.79
N TRP A 105 -7.11 -5.71 4.15
CA TRP A 105 -8.06 -6.72 4.64
C TRP A 105 -7.46 -7.44 5.86
N PRO A 106 -8.30 -7.95 6.77
CA PRO A 106 -7.83 -8.78 7.87
C PRO A 106 -6.99 -9.96 7.38
N CYS A 107 -6.09 -10.44 8.22
CA CYS A 107 -5.38 -11.69 7.94
C CYS A 107 -6.35 -12.87 7.93
N GLU A 108 -6.14 -13.83 7.05
CA GLU A 108 -6.68 -15.17 7.26
C GLU A 108 -6.02 -15.73 8.53
N ASP A 109 -6.81 -16.35 9.42
CA ASP A 109 -6.29 -17.00 10.61
C ASP A 109 -5.29 -18.09 10.23
N CYS A 110 -4.00 -17.76 10.36
CA CYS A 110 -2.93 -18.74 10.25
C CYS A 110 -2.82 -19.47 11.58
N SER A 111 -3.61 -20.53 11.76
CA SER A 111 -3.39 -21.53 12.81
C SER A 111 -2.16 -22.39 12.49
N THR A 112 -1.00 -21.78 12.28
CA THR A 112 0.25 -22.52 12.13
C THR A 112 0.68 -22.97 13.51
N ASN A 113 0.63 -24.28 13.74
CA ASN A 113 1.13 -24.87 14.97
C ASN A 113 2.66 -24.79 14.94
N PHE A 114 3.24 -23.85 15.68
CA PHE A 114 4.70 -23.66 15.77
C PHE A 114 5.44 -24.79 16.50
N THR A 115 4.76 -25.92 16.79
CA THR A 115 5.38 -27.11 17.39
C THR A 115 6.15 -27.97 16.40
N GLU A 116 6.07 -27.71 15.10
CA GLU A 116 6.96 -28.38 14.15
C GLU A 116 8.26 -27.58 14.02
N PRO A 117 9.42 -28.13 14.46
CA PRO A 117 10.68 -27.48 14.21
C PRO A 117 10.86 -27.39 12.69
N VAL A 118 11.07 -26.18 12.17
CA VAL A 118 11.64 -25.98 10.84
C VAL A 118 13.06 -26.54 10.88
N ILE A 119 13.18 -27.85 10.75
CA ILE A 119 14.42 -28.52 10.40
C ILE A 119 14.60 -28.18 8.93
N GLY A 120 15.12 -26.98 8.68
CA GLY A 120 15.66 -26.64 7.39
C GLY A 120 16.60 -27.77 7.00
N SER A 121 16.28 -28.45 5.91
CA SER A 121 17.18 -29.38 5.24
C SER A 121 18.35 -28.58 4.67
N PHE A 122 19.26 -28.15 5.55
CA PHE A 122 20.63 -27.89 5.16
C PHE A 122 21.23 -29.26 4.87
N SER A 123 21.04 -29.74 3.65
CA SER A 123 21.96 -30.74 3.10
C SER A 123 23.33 -30.07 3.09
N PRO A 124 24.33 -30.57 3.85
CA PRO A 124 25.69 -30.10 3.67
C PRO A 124 26.09 -30.47 2.25
N LEU A 125 26.43 -29.46 1.45
CA LEU A 125 27.29 -29.69 0.30
C LEU A 125 28.71 -29.90 0.85
N ALA A 126 29.33 -30.99 0.36
CA ALA A 126 30.71 -31.44 0.54
C ALA A 126 31.02 -32.28 1.79
#